data_AF-A0A963SGT8-F1
#
_entry.id   AF-A0A963SGT8-F1
#
_cell.length_a   1.000
_cell.length_b   1.000
_cell.length_c   1.000
_cell.angle_alpha   90.00
_cell.angle_beta   90.00
_cell.angle_gamma   90.00
#
_symmetry.space_group_name_H-M   'P 1'
#
loop_
_entity.id
_entity.type
_entity.pdbx_description
1 polymer ?
#
loop_
_entity_poly.entity_id
_entity_poly.type
_entity_poly.pdbx_seq_one_letter_code
_entity_poly.pdbx_strand_id
1 'polypeptide(L)'
;NRYKMKRRGGTYTTEFDYFIQPTDDGEKLFAEMDDDSPALSFLGETLASYLLADEIREEKIAEDMAKAEAEREVREAELAEQQMENEAKQAFEAEGAAALNSAQVQRKLASERINAVWTAMPVSFQKDLDSLHNAWVKEMKARCATEAAGTDTRSSMRKARELSCQTRLVRSCASTLERNIRSRSTQMHYCRF
;
A
#
# COMPACT_ATOMS: atom_id res chain seq x y z
N ASN A 1 46.04 38.49 38.98
CA ASN A 1 45.43 39.61 38.23
C ASN A 1 44.54 39.04 37.13
N ARG A 2 43.24 39.38 37.16
CA ARG A 2 42.26 38.92 36.15
C ARG A 2 42.27 39.88 34.98
N TYR A 3 42.92 39.54 33.89
CA TYR A 3 42.72 40.22 32.62
C TYR A 3 41.29 39.89 32.13
N LYS A 4 40.38 40.88 32.22
CA LYS A 4 38.97 40.72 31.85
C LYS A 4 38.79 41.19 30.42
N MET A 5 38.70 40.25 29.48
CA MET A 5 38.25 40.55 28.13
C MET A 5 36.87 41.21 28.16
N LYS A 6 36.74 42.38 27.52
CA LYS A 6 35.48 43.11 27.44
C LYS A 6 34.96 43.01 26.00
N ARG A 7 33.73 42.52 25.85
CA ARG A 7 33.03 42.53 24.56
C ARG A 7 32.26 43.85 24.42
N ARG A 8 32.50 44.59 23.35
CA ARG A 8 31.67 45.72 22.92
C ARG A 8 31.21 45.47 21.48
N GLY A 9 29.92 45.13 21.33
CA GLY A 9 29.36 44.79 20.02
C GLY A 9 30.01 43.53 19.41
N GLY A 10 30.58 43.68 18.22
CA GLY A 10 31.34 42.65 17.49
C GLY A 10 32.83 42.58 17.81
N THR A 11 33.34 43.44 18.70
CA THR A 11 34.78 43.56 18.99
C THR A 11 35.10 43.10 20.42
N TYR A 12 36.19 42.34 20.56
CA TYR A 12 36.77 41.96 21.86
C TYR A 12 38.00 42.83 22.14
N THR A 13 38.09 43.37 23.36
CA THR A 13 39.21 44.23 23.77
C THR A 13 39.85 43.68 25.04
N THR A 14 41.19 43.63 25.05
CA THR A 14 42.02 43.23 26.18
C THR A 14 43.25 44.12 26.26
N GLU A 15 43.79 44.30 27.46
CA GLU A 15 45.00 45.08 27.73
C GLU A 15 46.14 44.11 28.06
N PHE A 16 47.33 44.31 27.49
CA PHE A 16 48.51 43.50 27.76
C PHE A 16 49.74 44.40 27.96
N ASP A 17 50.62 43.96 28.86
CA ASP A 17 51.89 44.62 29.14
C ASP A 17 52.98 44.01 28.24
N TYR A 18 53.87 44.84 27.69
CA TYR A 18 54.96 44.39 26.82
C TYR A 18 56.23 45.16 27.16
N PHE A 19 57.39 44.49 27.08
CA PHE A 19 58.69 45.10 27.29
C PHE A 19 59.34 45.37 25.92
N ILE A 20 59.70 46.63 25.67
CA ILE A 20 60.40 47.05 24.46
C ILE A 20 61.89 47.18 24.79
N GLN A 21 62.74 46.47 24.06
CA GLN A 21 64.17 46.79 24.03
C GLN A 21 64.48 47.58 22.74
N PRO A 22 64.97 48.83 22.83
CA PRO A 22 65.40 49.57 21.66
C PRO A 22 66.69 48.96 21.10
N THR A 23 66.68 48.57 19.83
CA THR A 23 67.91 48.24 19.09
C THR A 23 68.50 49.52 18.48
N ASP A 24 69.83 49.66 18.56
CA ASP A 24 70.61 50.89 18.35
C ASP A 24 70.42 51.54 16.96
N ASP A 25 69.86 50.82 15.99
CA ASP A 25 69.63 51.30 14.63
C ASP A 25 68.26 51.97 14.42
N GLY A 26 67.38 52.01 15.43
CA GLY A 26 66.07 52.69 15.38
C GLY A 26 65.05 52.11 14.39
N GLU A 27 65.46 51.18 13.52
CA GLU A 27 64.61 50.59 12.47
C GLU A 27 63.84 49.33 12.92
N LYS A 28 64.22 48.71 14.05
CA LYS A 28 63.57 47.50 14.57
C LYS A 28 63.28 47.62 16.06
N LEU A 29 62.06 47.24 16.45
CA LEU A 29 61.60 47.13 17.82
C LEU A 29 61.34 45.65 18.10
N PHE A 30 62.06 45.08 19.08
CA PHE A 30 61.78 43.75 19.58
C PHE A 30 60.93 43.89 20.85
N ALA A 31 59.69 43.42 20.77
CA ALA A 31 58.78 43.35 21.91
C ALA A 31 58.71 41.89 22.37
N GLU A 32 59.02 41.66 23.64
CA GLU A 32 58.88 40.36 24.28
C GLU A 32 57.60 40.38 25.13
N MET A 33 56.73 39.41 24.89
CA MET A 33 55.46 39.22 25.60
C MET A 33 55.58 37.97 26.48
N ASP A 34 55.03 38.01 27.69
CA ASP A 34 54.98 36.83 28.58
C ASP A 34 54.17 35.70 27.91
N ASP A 35 54.79 34.52 27.82
CA ASP A 35 54.32 33.34 27.05
C ASP A 35 52.97 32.77 27.57
N ASP A 36 52.59 33.09 28.81
CA ASP A 36 51.40 32.58 29.51
C ASP A 36 50.21 33.56 29.50
N SER A 37 50.15 34.47 28.51
CA SER A 37 49.07 35.46 28.42
C SER A 37 47.73 34.79 28.02
N PRO A 38 46.68 34.83 28.86
CA PRO A 38 45.37 34.25 28.54
C PRO A 38 44.70 34.87 27.30
N ALA A 39 45.14 36.07 26.90
CA ALA A 39 44.71 36.71 25.67
C ALA A 39 45.23 35.99 24.42
N LEU A 40 46.47 35.49 24.46
CA LEU A 40 47.06 34.69 23.37
C LEU A 40 46.37 33.34 23.27
N SER A 41 46.09 32.68 24.41
CA SER A 41 45.31 31.44 24.44
C SER A 41 43.91 31.63 23.85
N PHE A 42 43.19 32.68 24.24
CA PHE A 42 41.86 32.98 23.68
C PHE A 42 41.89 33.28 22.17
N LEU A 43 42.89 34.04 21.70
CA LEU A 43 43.06 34.33 20.28
C LEU A 43 43.40 33.05 19.51
N GLY A 44 44.26 32.19 20.07
CA GLY A 44 44.60 30.89 19.52
C GLY A 44 43.38 29.97 19.44
N GLU A 45 42.58 29.86 20.51
CA GLU A 45 41.34 29.09 20.54
C GLU A 45 40.29 29.63 19.58
N THR A 46 40.14 30.95 19.47
CA THR A 46 39.18 31.59 18.56
C THR A 46 39.59 31.37 17.09
N LEU A 47 40.88 31.51 16.79
CA LEU A 47 41.43 31.26 15.46
C LEU A 47 41.34 29.77 15.10
N ALA A 48 41.69 28.88 16.02
CA ALA A 48 41.54 27.44 15.84
C ALA A 48 40.06 27.06 15.64
N SER A 49 39.15 27.63 16.44
CA SER A 49 37.71 27.42 16.28
C SER A 49 37.19 27.97 14.97
N TYR A 50 37.71 29.10 14.48
CA TYR A 50 37.33 29.67 13.19
C TYR A 50 37.84 28.82 12.02
N LEU A 51 39.09 28.33 12.09
CA LEU A 51 39.67 27.43 11.11
C LEU A 51 38.94 26.07 11.07
N LEU A 52 38.56 25.53 12.23
CA LEU A 52 37.81 24.28 12.36
C LEU A 52 36.31 24.45 12.09
N ALA A 53 35.77 25.67 12.16
CA ALA A 53 34.34 25.90 11.99
C ALA A 53 33.88 25.59 10.56
N ASP A 54 34.72 25.84 9.56
CA ASP A 54 34.39 25.53 8.17
C ASP A 54 34.43 24.02 7.94
N GLU A 55 35.42 23.32 8.47
CA GLU A 55 35.52 21.84 8.41
C GLU A 55 34.34 21.16 9.13
N ILE A 56 33.99 21.60 10.34
CA ILE A 56 32.83 21.07 11.09
C ILE A 56 31.51 21.37 10.36
N ARG A 57 31.40 22.50 9.67
CA ARG A 57 30.21 22.82 8.86
C ARG A 57 30.13 21.95 7.62
N GLU A 58 31.24 21.76 6.92
CA GLU A 58 31.31 20.89 5.73
C GLU A 58 31.00 19.44 6.08
N GLU A 59 31.56 18.91 7.18
CA GLU A 59 31.24 17.57 7.67
C GLU A 59 29.76 17.41 8.04
N LYS A 60 29.16 18.39 8.73
CA LYS A 60 27.72 18.35 9.06
C LYS A 60 26.84 18.41 7.82
N ILE A 61 27.21 19.24 6.84
CA ILE A 61 26.48 19.30 5.56
C ILE A 61 26.60 17.96 4.83
N ALA A 62 27.78 17.34 4.81
CA ALA A 62 27.99 16.02 4.21
C ALA A 62 27.18 14.93 4.95
N GLU A 63 27.16 14.95 6.28
CA GLU A 63 26.38 14.02 7.11
C GLU A 63 24.86 14.19 6.91
N ASP A 64 24.37 15.43 6.88
CA ASP A 64 22.96 15.75 6.64
C ASP A 64 22.54 15.35 5.21
N MET A 65 23.41 15.56 4.22
CA MET A 65 23.17 15.11 2.84
C MET A 65 23.14 13.58 2.74
N ALA A 66 24.07 12.87 3.40
CA ALA A 66 24.10 11.42 3.41
C ALA A 66 22.86 10.83 4.12
N LYS A 67 22.40 11.43 5.23
CA LYS A 67 21.15 11.04 5.89
C LYS A 67 19.94 11.31 5.00
N ALA A 68 19.89 12.47 4.35
CA ALA A 68 18.79 12.81 3.46
C ALA A 68 18.71 11.89 2.24
N GLU A 69 19.86 11.44 1.70
CA GLU A 69 19.91 10.46 0.60
C GLU A 69 19.44 9.08 1.07
N ALA A 70 19.92 8.60 2.22
CA ALA A 70 19.45 7.34 2.81
C ALA A 70 17.94 7.35 3.12
N GLU A 71 17.40 8.45 3.66
CA GLU A 71 15.97 8.60 3.90
C GLU A 71 15.14 8.63 2.61
N ARG A 72 15.69 9.18 1.51
CA ARG A 72 15.03 9.16 0.20
C ARG A 72 14.95 7.75 -0.36
N GLU A 73 16.05 7.00 -0.31
CA GLU A 73 16.08 5.61 -0.78
C GLU A 73 15.07 4.73 -0.02
N VAL A 74 14.99 4.87 1.30
CA VAL A 74 14.00 4.15 2.12
C VAL A 74 12.58 4.54 1.74
N ARG A 75 12.29 5.84 1.59
CA ARG A 75 10.96 6.31 1.20
C ARG A 75 10.57 5.84 -0.20
N GLU A 76 11.50 5.83 -1.15
CA GLU A 76 11.26 5.33 -2.49
C GLU A 76 10.98 3.83 -2.50
N ALA A 77 11.72 3.05 -1.70
CA ALA A 77 11.46 1.62 -1.52
C ALA A 77 10.07 1.36 -0.89
N GLU A 78 9.71 2.09 0.16
CA GLU A 78 8.39 1.99 0.80
C GLU A 78 7.25 2.38 -0.18
N LEU A 79 7.43 3.45 -0.97
CA LEU A 79 6.46 3.86 -1.98
C LEU A 79 6.31 2.79 -3.07
N ALA A 80 7.40 2.19 -3.53
CA ALA A 80 7.37 1.12 -4.51
C ALA A 80 6.64 -0.13 -3.98
N GLU A 81 6.90 -0.52 -2.72
CA GLU A 81 6.21 -1.63 -2.06
C GLU A 81 4.70 -1.35 -1.93
N GLN A 82 4.33 -0.16 -1.47
CA GLN A 82 2.92 0.26 -1.37
C GLN A 82 2.23 0.27 -2.74
N GLN A 83 2.91 0.71 -3.80
CA GLN A 83 2.37 0.67 -5.16
C GLN A 83 2.11 -0.76 -5.60
N MET A 84 3.06 -1.68 -5.43
CA MET A 84 2.88 -3.09 -5.76
C MET A 84 1.72 -3.73 -4.98
N GLU A 85 1.61 -3.46 -3.68
CA GLU A 85 0.47 -3.95 -2.89
C GLU A 85 -0.87 -3.42 -3.40
N ASN A 86 -0.94 -2.13 -3.74
CA ASN A 86 -2.16 -1.50 -4.23
C ASN A 86 -2.54 -2.05 -5.61
N GLU A 87 -1.58 -2.25 -6.51
CA GLU A 87 -1.81 -2.89 -7.81
C GLU A 87 -2.31 -4.32 -7.65
N ALA A 88 -1.72 -5.10 -6.74
CA ALA A 88 -2.18 -6.45 -6.45
C ALA A 88 -3.62 -6.45 -5.91
N LYS A 89 -3.94 -5.57 -4.96
CA LYS A 89 -5.31 -5.42 -4.42
C LYS A 89 -6.31 -5.08 -5.52
N GLN A 90 -5.99 -4.10 -6.37
CA GLN A 90 -6.84 -3.71 -7.50
C GLN A 90 -7.04 -4.87 -8.49
N ALA A 91 -5.98 -5.62 -8.80
CA ALA A 91 -6.06 -6.79 -9.67
C ALA A 91 -6.99 -7.88 -9.09
N PHE A 92 -6.87 -8.17 -7.79
CA PHE A 92 -7.75 -9.15 -7.12
C PHE A 92 -9.22 -8.72 -7.07
N GLU A 93 -9.48 -7.42 -6.88
CA GLU A 93 -10.83 -6.86 -6.92
C GLU A 93 -11.43 -6.92 -8.33
N ALA A 94 -10.66 -6.52 -9.34
CA ALA A 94 -11.05 -6.57 -10.74
C ALA A 94 -11.36 -8.00 -11.20
N GLU A 95 -10.52 -8.96 -10.83
CA GLU A 95 -10.75 -10.39 -11.07
C GLU A 95 -12.08 -10.85 -10.46
N GLY A 96 -12.31 -10.54 -9.18
CA GLY A 96 -13.53 -10.92 -8.47
C GLY A 96 -14.78 -10.30 -9.09
N ALA A 97 -14.72 -9.03 -9.50
CA ALA A 97 -15.82 -8.35 -10.17
C ALA A 97 -16.12 -8.95 -11.56
N ALA A 98 -15.08 -9.25 -12.35
CA ALA A 98 -15.23 -9.88 -13.66
C ALA A 98 -15.83 -11.30 -13.56
N ALA A 99 -15.34 -12.10 -12.60
CA ALA A 99 -15.88 -13.44 -12.33
C ALA A 99 -17.36 -13.38 -11.93
N LEU A 100 -17.72 -12.44 -11.04
CA LEU A 100 -19.11 -12.24 -10.62
C LEU A 100 -20.01 -11.82 -11.77
N ASN A 101 -19.58 -10.85 -12.59
CA ASN A 101 -20.34 -10.39 -13.75
C ASN A 101 -20.60 -11.54 -14.74
N SER A 102 -19.54 -12.28 -15.11
CA SER A 102 -19.67 -13.45 -15.97
C SER A 102 -20.66 -14.47 -15.41
N ALA A 103 -20.58 -14.79 -14.11
CA ALA A 103 -21.49 -15.72 -13.47
C ALA A 103 -22.94 -15.22 -13.43
N GLN A 104 -23.17 -13.91 -13.25
CA GLN A 104 -24.50 -13.29 -13.30
C GLN A 104 -25.12 -13.41 -14.69
N VAL A 105 -24.36 -13.07 -15.74
CA VAL A 105 -24.81 -13.18 -17.13
C VAL A 105 -25.17 -14.63 -17.47
N GLN A 106 -24.30 -15.58 -17.11
CA GLN A 106 -24.56 -16.99 -17.36
C GLN A 106 -25.77 -17.52 -16.59
N ARG A 107 -25.96 -17.09 -15.34
CA ARG A 107 -27.12 -17.46 -14.53
C ARG A 107 -28.41 -16.92 -15.12
N LYS A 108 -28.40 -15.67 -15.60
CA LYS A 108 -29.53 -15.02 -16.26
C LYS A 108 -29.92 -15.80 -17.52
N LEU A 109 -28.96 -16.09 -18.39
CA LEU A 109 -29.20 -16.88 -19.61
C LEU A 109 -29.76 -18.28 -19.28
N ALA A 110 -29.25 -18.93 -18.23
CA ALA A 110 -29.77 -20.22 -17.78
C ALA A 110 -31.22 -20.12 -17.25
N SER A 111 -31.55 -19.05 -16.52
CA SER A 111 -32.94 -18.76 -16.10
C SER A 111 -33.86 -18.55 -17.29
N GLU A 112 -33.45 -17.77 -18.27
CA GLU A 112 -34.25 -17.51 -19.47
C GLU A 112 -34.52 -18.82 -20.24
N ARG A 113 -33.50 -19.68 -20.36
CA ARG A 113 -33.65 -20.99 -20.99
C ARG A 113 -34.64 -21.89 -20.24
N ILE A 114 -34.48 -22.07 -18.93
CA ILE A 114 -35.41 -22.94 -18.18
C ILE A 114 -36.84 -22.38 -18.21
N ASN A 115 -37.00 -21.06 -18.17
CA ASN A 115 -38.31 -20.42 -18.28
C ASN A 115 -38.94 -20.66 -19.66
N ALA A 116 -38.18 -20.54 -20.74
CA ALA A 116 -38.68 -20.83 -22.09
C ALA A 116 -39.11 -22.31 -22.24
N VAL A 117 -38.36 -23.23 -21.63
CA VAL A 117 -38.73 -24.66 -21.61
C VAL A 117 -39.98 -24.88 -20.77
N TRP A 118 -40.07 -24.22 -19.61
CA TRP A 118 -41.23 -24.29 -18.72
C TRP A 118 -42.50 -23.81 -19.40
N THR A 119 -42.47 -22.64 -20.05
CA THR A 119 -43.63 -22.06 -20.74
C THR A 119 -44.04 -22.84 -21.97
N ALA A 120 -43.11 -23.57 -22.60
CA ALA A 120 -43.41 -24.46 -23.72
C ALA A 120 -44.12 -25.76 -23.30
N MET A 121 -44.10 -26.13 -22.02
CA MET A 121 -44.82 -27.32 -21.53
C MET A 121 -46.33 -27.07 -21.44
N PRO A 122 -47.18 -28.10 -21.65
CA PRO A 122 -48.60 -28.00 -21.38
C PRO A 122 -48.90 -27.58 -19.94
N VAL A 123 -49.91 -26.73 -19.75
CA VAL A 123 -50.27 -26.13 -18.44
C VAL A 123 -50.61 -27.20 -17.39
N SER A 124 -51.19 -28.34 -17.78
CA SER A 124 -51.44 -29.46 -16.87
C SER A 124 -50.15 -29.98 -16.24
N PHE A 125 -49.10 -30.17 -17.05
CA PHE A 125 -47.81 -30.62 -16.56
C PHE A 125 -47.08 -29.56 -15.73
N GLN A 126 -47.23 -28.27 -16.07
CA GLN A 126 -46.69 -27.21 -15.23
C GLN A 126 -47.29 -27.29 -13.81
N LYS A 127 -48.61 -27.45 -13.70
CA LYS A 127 -49.30 -27.59 -12.41
C LYS A 127 -48.84 -28.83 -11.63
N ASP A 128 -48.68 -29.97 -12.31
CA ASP A 128 -48.23 -31.21 -11.66
C ASP A 128 -46.78 -31.09 -11.14
N LEU A 129 -45.96 -30.24 -11.77
CA LEU A 129 -44.55 -30.07 -11.45
C LEU A 129 -44.25 -28.83 -10.58
N ASP A 130 -45.21 -27.94 -10.34
CA ASP A 130 -44.98 -26.67 -9.61
C ASP A 130 -44.41 -26.88 -8.20
N SER A 131 -44.96 -27.84 -7.46
CA SER A 131 -44.50 -28.17 -6.10
C SER A 131 -43.06 -28.69 -6.12
N LEU A 132 -42.74 -29.57 -7.08
CA LEU A 132 -41.41 -30.11 -7.29
C LEU A 132 -40.42 -29.02 -7.73
N HIS A 133 -40.84 -28.08 -8.58
CA HIS A 133 -40.02 -26.95 -9.00
C HIS A 133 -39.67 -26.05 -7.82
N ASN A 134 -40.66 -25.69 -7.01
CA ASN A 134 -40.45 -24.84 -5.85
C ASN A 134 -39.54 -25.51 -4.81
N ALA A 135 -39.70 -26.80 -4.57
CA ALA A 135 -38.81 -27.57 -3.69
C ALA A 135 -37.38 -27.61 -4.24
N TRP A 136 -37.23 -27.93 -5.52
CA TRP A 136 -35.93 -27.99 -6.20
C TRP A 136 -35.21 -26.63 -6.20
N VAL A 137 -35.91 -25.51 -6.43
CA VAL A 137 -35.30 -24.17 -6.38
C VAL A 137 -34.76 -23.86 -4.98
N LYS A 138 -35.49 -24.22 -3.92
CA LYS A 138 -35.05 -24.03 -2.53
C LYS A 138 -33.81 -24.86 -2.22
N GLU A 139 -33.85 -26.15 -2.58
CA GLU A 139 -32.73 -27.06 -2.36
C GLU A 139 -31.49 -26.64 -3.16
N MET A 140 -31.65 -26.27 -4.43
CA MET A 140 -30.58 -25.78 -5.29
C MET A 140 -29.89 -24.56 -4.67
N LYS A 141 -30.67 -23.58 -4.18
CA LYS A 141 -30.11 -22.38 -3.54
C LYS A 141 -29.32 -22.74 -2.28
N ALA A 142 -29.88 -23.58 -1.41
CA ALA A 142 -29.20 -24.01 -0.17
C ALA A 142 -27.91 -24.79 -0.46
N ARG A 143 -27.95 -25.73 -1.41
CA ARG A 143 -26.79 -26.53 -1.81
C ARG A 143 -25.69 -25.66 -2.38
N CYS A 144 -26.02 -24.77 -3.33
CA CYS A 144 -25.01 -23.90 -3.96
C CYS A 144 -24.45 -22.85 -3.00
N ALA A 145 -25.24 -22.35 -2.05
CA ALA A 145 -24.74 -21.47 -1.00
C ALA A 145 -23.73 -22.19 -0.09
N THR A 146 -24.04 -23.45 0.27
CA THR A 146 -23.14 -24.28 1.07
C THR A 146 -21.85 -24.62 0.32
N GLU A 147 -21.96 -24.99 -0.96
CA GLU A 147 -20.80 -25.27 -1.83
C GLU A 147 -19.89 -24.03 -1.95
N ALA A 148 -20.46 -22.83 -2.03
CA ALA A 148 -19.68 -21.60 -2.15
C ALA A 148 -19.05 -21.13 -0.83
N ALA A 149 -19.68 -21.43 0.32
CA ALA A 149 -19.31 -20.86 1.62
C ALA A 149 -17.85 -21.14 2.04
N GLY A 150 -17.25 -22.24 1.59
CA GLY A 150 -15.87 -22.63 1.92
C GLY A 150 -14.83 -22.40 0.83
N THR A 151 -15.17 -21.73 -0.29
CA THR A 151 -14.30 -21.74 -1.48
C THR A 151 -13.35 -20.56 -1.62
N ASP A 152 -13.70 -19.39 -1.07
CA ASP A 152 -12.90 -18.16 -1.18
C ASP A 152 -13.23 -17.19 -0.02
N THR A 153 -12.26 -16.38 0.40
CA THR A 153 -12.44 -15.33 1.42
C THR A 153 -13.11 -14.08 0.84
N ARG A 154 -12.98 -13.85 -0.47
CA ARG A 154 -13.57 -12.72 -1.19
C ARG A 154 -15.05 -12.97 -1.46
N SER A 155 -15.89 -11.98 -1.11
CA SER A 155 -17.35 -12.08 -1.26
C SER A 155 -17.79 -12.20 -2.72
N SER A 156 -17.14 -11.48 -3.64
CA SER A 156 -17.39 -11.51 -5.08
C SER A 156 -17.14 -12.91 -5.67
N MET A 157 -16.03 -13.54 -5.30
CA MET A 157 -15.67 -14.89 -5.75
C MET A 157 -16.59 -15.96 -5.20
N ARG A 158 -16.93 -15.91 -3.90
CA ARG A 158 -17.95 -16.81 -3.34
C ARG A 158 -19.27 -16.67 -4.08
N LYS A 159 -19.71 -15.45 -4.36
CA LYS A 159 -20.98 -15.23 -5.07
C LYS A 159 -20.90 -15.71 -6.52
N ALA A 160 -19.78 -15.50 -7.20
CA ALA A 160 -19.55 -16.04 -8.55
C ALA A 160 -19.67 -17.58 -8.55
N ARG A 161 -19.03 -18.26 -7.58
CA ARG A 161 -19.11 -19.71 -7.42
C ARG A 161 -20.52 -20.22 -7.14
N GLU A 162 -21.25 -19.56 -6.24
CA GLU A 162 -22.66 -19.88 -5.97
C GLU A 162 -23.50 -19.81 -7.26
N LEU A 163 -23.34 -18.73 -8.03
CA LEU A 163 -24.07 -18.53 -9.27
C LEU A 163 -23.65 -19.53 -10.37
N SER A 164 -22.38 -19.91 -10.44
CA SER A 164 -21.91 -20.96 -11.35
C SER A 164 -22.51 -22.33 -11.00
N CYS A 165 -22.57 -22.69 -9.72
CA CYS A 165 -23.26 -23.90 -9.26
C CYS A 165 -24.74 -23.90 -9.67
N GLN A 166 -25.45 -22.80 -9.39
CA GLN A 166 -26.86 -22.68 -9.78
C GLN A 166 -27.04 -22.77 -11.30
N THR A 167 -26.16 -22.12 -12.07
CA THR A 167 -26.17 -22.17 -13.54
C THR A 167 -26.05 -23.60 -14.06
N ARG A 168 -25.12 -24.40 -13.53
CA ARG A 168 -24.94 -25.81 -13.89
C ARG A 168 -26.22 -26.61 -13.64
N LEU A 169 -26.81 -26.45 -12.46
CA LEU A 169 -28.01 -27.18 -12.05
C LEU A 169 -29.23 -26.77 -12.87
N VAL A 170 -29.40 -25.46 -13.15
CA VAL A 170 -30.47 -24.95 -14.00
C VAL A 170 -30.34 -25.43 -15.44
N ARG A 171 -29.13 -25.44 -16.00
CA ARG A 171 -28.90 -25.99 -17.36
C ARG A 171 -29.25 -27.48 -17.42
N SER A 172 -28.82 -28.26 -16.42
CA SER A 172 -29.17 -29.69 -16.33
C SER A 172 -30.68 -29.91 -16.23
N CYS A 173 -31.36 -29.10 -15.43
CA CYS A 173 -32.81 -29.12 -15.26
C CYS A 173 -33.53 -28.78 -16.57
N ALA A 174 -33.14 -27.68 -17.23
CA ALA A 174 -33.69 -27.29 -18.52
C ALA A 174 -33.55 -28.40 -19.56
N SER A 175 -32.37 -29.04 -19.67
CA SER A 175 -32.17 -30.17 -20.58
C SER A 175 -33.02 -31.39 -20.23
N THR A 176 -33.31 -31.62 -18.95
CA THR A 176 -34.21 -32.70 -18.52
C THR A 176 -35.65 -32.43 -18.95
N LEU A 177 -36.14 -31.21 -18.73
CA LEU A 177 -37.47 -30.80 -19.16
C LEU A 177 -37.60 -30.79 -20.69
N GLU A 178 -36.58 -30.33 -21.42
CA GLU A 178 -36.53 -30.41 -22.89
C GLU A 178 -36.69 -31.85 -23.40
N ARG A 179 -36.07 -32.83 -22.73
CA ARG A 179 -36.23 -34.26 -23.08
C ARG A 179 -37.65 -34.77 -22.80
N ASN A 180 -38.28 -34.33 -21.71
CA ASN A 180 -39.68 -34.69 -21.43
C ASN A 180 -40.60 -34.20 -22.55
N ILE A 181 -40.42 -32.94 -23.00
CA ILE A 181 -41.20 -32.36 -24.10
C ILE A 181 -41.00 -33.15 -25.40
N ARG A 182 -39.74 -33.46 -25.75
CA ARG A 182 -39.40 -34.16 -27.00
C ARG A 182 -39.87 -35.62 -27.03
N SER A 183 -39.79 -36.33 -25.90
CA SER A 183 -40.09 -37.75 -25.82
C SER A 183 -41.59 -38.08 -25.87
N ARG A 184 -42.48 -37.10 -25.69
CA ARG A 184 -43.94 -37.30 -25.54
C ARG A 184 -44.29 -38.38 -24.51
N SER A 185 -43.40 -38.61 -23.54
CA SER A 185 -43.59 -39.60 -22.48
C SER A 185 -44.77 -39.21 -21.60
N THR A 186 -45.61 -40.19 -21.24
CA THR A 186 -46.66 -40.03 -20.22
C THR A 186 -46.09 -39.89 -18.80
N GLN A 187 -44.82 -40.27 -18.59
CA GLN A 187 -44.11 -40.13 -17.33
C GLN A 187 -43.01 -39.07 -17.46
N MET A 188 -43.19 -37.92 -16.80
CA MET A 188 -42.19 -36.85 -16.77
C MET A 188 -41.19 -37.06 -15.64
N HIS A 189 -39.90 -36.94 -15.97
CA HIS A 189 -38.84 -36.91 -14.96
C HIS A 189 -38.56 -35.48 -14.53
N TYR A 190 -38.64 -35.21 -13.23
CA TYR A 190 -38.27 -33.91 -12.69
C TYR A 190 -36.77 -33.81 -12.38
N CYS A 191 -36.28 -32.57 -12.34
CA CYS A 191 -34.87 -32.24 -12.18
C CYS A 191 -34.26 -32.89 -10.94
N ARG A 192 -33.08 -33.49 -11.10
CA ARG A 192 -32.31 -34.13 -10.02
C ARG A 192 -30.96 -33.45 -9.85
N PHE A 193 -30.39 -33.65 -8.67
CA PHE A 193 -29.13 -33.06 -8.20
C PHE A 193 -27.90 -33.92 -8.47
#